data_AF-A0A536T610-F1
#
_entry.id   AF-A0A536T610-F1
#
_cell.length_a   1.000
_cell.length_b   1.000
_cell.length_c   1.000
_cell.angle_alpha   90.00
_cell.angle_beta   90.00
_cell.angle_gamma   90.00
#
_symmetry.space_group_name_H-M   'P 1'
#
loop_
_entity.id
_entity.type
_entity.pdbx_description
1 polymer ?
#
loop_
_entity_poly.entity_id
_entity_poly.type
_entity_poly.pdbx_seq_one_letter_code
_entity_poly.pdbx_strand_id
1 'polypeptide(L)'
;NCVPIGTQVCHAVGAAYAFKLRREPRAAVCLLGDGGTSRGDFYEGLNIAGVWKVPVVLIVNNNQWAISVPRSSQSAAKTLAQKAIAAGVEGRQIDGNDVIAVRHATEEALAKARAGQGPTLIEALTYRLGDHTTADDATRYRDAETVRGQWQYEPIARLRNCLARRGAWDKDKEEALQRECAEQVNRAVDDYLAVPPHGPDAMFDYLYATLPPALEEQRAMARRFAPRAGETRG
;
A
#
# COMPACT_ATOMS: atom_id res chain seq x y z
N ASN A 1 -2.21 -4.29 -7.17
CA ASN A 1 -0.82 -3.92 -6.86
C ASN A 1 0.11 -4.63 -7.81
N CYS A 2 1.05 -3.91 -8.43
CA CYS A 2 2.13 -4.52 -9.21
C CYS A 2 3.38 -4.66 -8.31
N VAL A 3 4.29 -5.56 -8.68
CA VAL A 3 5.50 -5.87 -7.89
C VAL A 3 6.61 -4.79 -8.01
N PRO A 4 6.84 -4.18 -9.19
CA PRO A 4 7.87 -3.15 -9.33
C PRO A 4 7.63 -1.96 -8.41
N ILE A 5 8.64 -1.61 -7.60
CA ILE A 5 8.53 -0.55 -6.60
C ILE A 5 8.51 0.81 -7.30
N GLY A 6 7.51 1.64 -7.00
CA GLY A 6 7.46 3.06 -7.38
C GLY A 6 6.63 3.35 -8.63
N THR A 7 6.45 2.36 -9.52
CA THR A 7 5.70 2.52 -10.79
C THR A 7 4.25 2.94 -10.57
N GLN A 8 3.64 2.54 -9.44
CA GLN A 8 2.28 2.93 -9.09
C GLN A 8 2.09 4.44 -8.92
N VAL A 9 3.17 5.19 -8.64
CA VAL A 9 3.11 6.65 -8.50
C VAL A 9 2.72 7.29 -9.84
N CYS A 10 3.42 6.95 -10.93
CA CYS A 10 3.11 7.45 -12.27
C CYS A 10 1.68 7.09 -12.70
N HIS A 11 1.22 5.88 -12.40
CA HIS A 11 -0.16 5.45 -12.68
C HIS A 11 -1.20 6.25 -11.88
N ALA A 12 -0.97 6.48 -10.59
CA ALA A 12 -1.87 7.25 -9.75
C ALA A 12 -1.97 8.71 -10.21
N VAL A 13 -0.84 9.31 -10.61
CA VAL A 13 -0.80 10.67 -11.17
C VAL A 13 -1.59 10.73 -12.48
N GLY A 14 -1.41 9.77 -13.38
CA GLY A 14 -2.17 9.69 -14.63
C GLY A 14 -3.68 9.52 -14.41
N ALA A 15 -4.08 8.63 -13.50
CA ALA A 15 -5.48 8.42 -13.14
C ALA A 15 -6.12 9.67 -12.52
N ALA A 16 -5.41 10.34 -11.59
CA ALA A 16 -5.86 11.59 -10.99
C ALA A 16 -5.94 12.74 -12.01
N TYR A 17 -5.03 12.78 -12.97
CA TYR A 17 -5.07 13.76 -14.04
C TYR A 17 -6.29 13.55 -14.94
N ALA A 18 -6.69 12.31 -15.19
CA ALA A 18 -7.95 12.01 -15.89
C ALA A 18 -9.17 12.53 -15.12
N PHE A 19 -9.22 12.39 -13.79
CA PHE A 19 -10.30 12.99 -12.98
C PHE A 19 -10.39 14.50 -13.17
N LYS A 20 -9.24 15.18 -13.18
CA LYS A 20 -9.16 16.62 -13.41
C LYS A 20 -9.69 17.02 -14.79
N LEU A 21 -9.26 16.33 -15.85
CA LEU A 21 -9.71 16.59 -17.22
C LEU A 21 -11.21 16.38 -17.39
N ARG A 22 -11.76 15.36 -16.72
CA ARG A 22 -13.19 15.03 -16.73
C ARG A 22 -14.03 15.85 -15.75
N ARG A 23 -13.40 16.75 -14.98
CA ARG A 23 -14.06 17.56 -13.93
C ARG A 23 -14.78 16.72 -12.87
N GLU A 24 -14.22 15.55 -12.56
CA GLU A 24 -14.74 14.68 -11.51
C GLU A 24 -14.24 15.17 -10.14
N PRO A 25 -15.09 15.28 -9.10
CA PRO A 25 -14.71 15.73 -7.76
C PRO A 25 -13.99 14.61 -6.97
N ARG A 26 -12.95 14.04 -7.58
CA ARG A 26 -12.21 12.87 -7.10
C ARG A 26 -10.73 13.20 -6.95
N ALA A 27 -10.07 12.44 -6.11
CA ALA A 27 -8.61 12.45 -5.97
C ALA A 27 -8.10 11.02 -5.90
N ALA A 28 -6.88 10.78 -6.37
CA ALA A 28 -6.22 9.50 -6.16
C ALA A 28 -5.38 9.55 -4.87
N VAL A 29 -5.32 8.42 -4.17
CA VAL A 29 -4.37 8.21 -3.08
C VAL A 29 -3.40 7.13 -3.53
N CYS A 30 -2.11 7.37 -3.37
CA CYS A 30 -1.07 6.42 -3.72
C CYS A 30 -0.15 6.19 -2.52
N LEU A 31 -0.01 4.93 -2.13
CA LEU A 31 0.87 4.54 -1.03
C LEU A 31 2.17 3.95 -1.58
N LEU A 32 3.27 4.22 -0.87
CA LEU A 32 4.57 3.60 -1.09
C LEU A 32 5.37 3.52 0.21
N GLY A 33 6.35 2.63 0.28
CA GLY A 33 7.29 2.59 1.41
C GLY A 33 8.41 3.63 1.28
N ASP A 34 9.17 3.83 2.36
CA ASP A 34 10.38 4.65 2.37
C ASP A 34 11.37 4.26 1.25
N GLY A 35 11.53 2.95 1.03
CA GLY A 35 12.33 2.40 -0.06
C GLY A 35 11.93 2.93 -1.45
N GLY A 36 10.63 3.08 -1.69
CA GLY A 36 10.09 3.54 -2.97
C GLY A 36 10.43 4.99 -3.29
N THR A 37 10.75 5.81 -2.28
CA THR A 37 11.12 7.23 -2.48
C THR A 37 12.50 7.43 -3.11
N SER A 38 13.26 6.35 -3.32
CA SER A 38 14.54 6.35 -4.05
C SER A 38 14.40 5.91 -5.50
N ARG A 39 13.17 5.64 -5.98
CA ARG A 39 12.90 5.31 -7.40
C ARG A 39 12.71 6.58 -8.22
N GLY A 40 13.12 6.55 -9.49
CA GLY A 40 12.91 7.65 -10.44
C GLY A 40 11.42 7.97 -10.60
N ASP A 41 10.59 6.94 -10.75
CA ASP A 41 9.13 7.05 -10.90
C ASP A 41 8.46 7.86 -9.78
N PHE A 42 8.96 7.76 -8.55
CA PHE A 42 8.46 8.55 -7.43
C PHE A 42 8.68 10.05 -7.68
N TYR A 43 9.90 10.42 -8.07
CA TYR A 43 10.25 11.82 -8.32
C TYR A 43 9.56 12.37 -9.57
N GLU A 44 9.57 11.61 -10.66
CA GLU A 44 8.93 11.98 -11.92
C GLU A 44 7.42 12.21 -11.75
N GLY A 45 6.73 11.26 -11.10
CA GLY A 45 5.31 11.38 -10.81
C GLY A 45 5.00 12.56 -9.89
N LEU A 46 5.78 12.76 -8.83
CA LEU A 46 5.59 13.89 -7.91
C LEU A 46 5.82 15.25 -8.59
N ASN A 47 6.84 15.36 -9.44
CA ASN A 47 7.14 16.56 -10.23
C ASN A 47 5.98 16.90 -11.19
N ILE A 48 5.49 15.92 -11.95
CA ILE A 48 4.34 16.11 -12.85
C ILE A 48 3.08 16.50 -12.07
N ALA A 49 2.84 15.84 -10.93
CA ALA A 49 1.70 16.17 -10.08
C ALA A 49 1.72 17.63 -9.60
N GLY A 50 2.89 18.14 -9.24
CA GLY A 50 3.09 19.52 -8.82
C GLY A 50 2.77 20.53 -9.92
N VAL A 51 3.47 20.44 -11.06
CA VAL A 51 3.32 21.40 -12.17
C VAL A 51 1.90 21.40 -12.76
N TRP A 52 1.26 20.24 -12.86
CA TRP A 52 -0.09 20.13 -13.41
C TRP A 52 -1.18 20.29 -12.35
N LYS A 53 -0.84 20.53 -11.07
CA LYS A 53 -1.78 20.58 -9.94
C LYS A 53 -2.76 19.41 -9.99
N VAL A 54 -2.22 18.19 -10.07
CA VAL A 54 -2.99 16.94 -10.16
C VAL A 54 -3.64 16.64 -8.80
N PRO A 55 -4.92 16.20 -8.75
CA PRO A 55 -5.61 15.88 -7.50
C PRO A 55 -5.15 14.52 -6.95
N VAL A 56 -3.91 14.45 -6.45
CA VAL A 56 -3.31 13.23 -5.91
C VAL A 56 -2.68 13.48 -4.54
N VAL A 57 -2.87 12.53 -3.62
CA VAL A 57 -2.18 12.48 -2.33
C VAL A 57 -1.23 11.30 -2.35
N LEU A 58 0.06 11.57 -2.20
CA LEU A 58 1.09 10.53 -2.09
C LEU A 58 1.38 10.32 -0.60
N ILE A 59 1.29 9.07 -0.12
CA ILE A 59 1.55 8.72 1.28
C ILE A 59 2.72 7.75 1.34
N VAL A 60 3.82 8.20 1.91
CA VAL A 60 4.98 7.38 2.23
C VAL A 60 4.77 6.75 3.59
N ASN A 61 4.57 5.44 3.62
CA ASN A 61 4.64 4.63 4.83
C ASN A 61 6.13 4.41 5.16
N ASN A 62 6.70 5.30 5.98
CA ASN A 62 8.10 5.22 6.39
C ASN A 62 8.21 4.31 7.61
N ASN A 63 8.41 3.02 7.36
CA ASN A 63 8.48 1.98 8.39
C ASN A 63 9.92 1.70 8.88
N GLN A 64 10.84 2.60 8.52
CA GLN A 64 12.29 2.59 8.79
C GLN A 64 13.13 1.61 7.97
N TRP A 65 12.54 0.74 7.13
CA TRP A 65 13.26 -0.36 6.47
C TRP A 65 12.75 -0.70 5.06
N ALA A 66 13.65 -0.64 4.08
CA ALA A 66 13.46 -1.22 2.76
C ALA A 66 14.09 -2.62 2.72
N ILE A 67 13.30 -3.66 3.04
CA ILE A 67 13.80 -5.02 3.30
C ILE A 67 14.80 -4.97 4.46
N SER A 68 16.10 -5.03 4.15
CA SER A 68 17.24 -4.97 5.07
C SER A 68 17.99 -3.63 5.05
N VAL A 69 17.64 -2.72 4.13
CA VAL A 69 18.28 -1.41 4.03
C VAL A 69 17.61 -0.46 5.03
N PRO A 70 18.33 0.04 6.05
CA PRO A 70 17.77 0.97 7.01
C PRO A 70 17.51 2.34 6.36
N ARG A 71 16.57 3.11 6.92
CA ARG A 71 16.24 4.44 6.42
C ARG A 71 17.47 5.33 6.26
N SER A 72 18.43 5.32 7.19
CA SER A 72 19.66 6.11 7.11
C SER A 72 20.50 5.84 5.86
N SER A 73 20.49 4.61 5.33
CA SER A 73 21.20 4.21 4.11
C SER A 73 20.37 4.42 2.84
N GLN A 74 19.07 4.71 2.96
CA GLN A 74 18.17 4.84 1.82
C GLN A 74 18.22 6.22 1.15
N SER A 75 18.42 7.28 1.93
CA SER A 75 18.50 8.66 1.45
C SER A 75 19.04 9.60 2.53
N ALA A 76 19.91 10.53 2.15
CA ALA A 76 20.46 11.55 3.06
C ALA A 76 19.45 12.65 3.46
N ALA A 77 18.25 12.68 2.86
CA ALA A 77 17.20 13.62 3.25
C ALA A 77 16.80 13.40 4.72
N LYS A 78 16.70 14.48 5.52
CA LYS A 78 16.37 14.41 6.95
C LYS A 78 14.96 13.84 7.17
N THR A 79 14.03 14.20 6.31
CA THR A 79 12.69 13.61 6.23
C THR A 79 12.42 13.15 4.80
N LEU A 80 11.47 12.25 4.59
CA LEU A 80 10.99 11.94 3.24
C LEU A 80 9.98 12.98 2.75
N ALA A 81 9.26 13.63 3.67
CA ALA A 81 8.37 14.75 3.36
C ALA A 81 9.10 15.90 2.62
N GLN A 82 10.36 16.20 2.97
CA GLN A 82 11.11 17.29 2.33
C GLN A 82 11.39 17.05 0.83
N LYS A 83 11.28 15.80 0.34
CA LYS A 83 11.42 15.51 -1.09
C LYS A 83 10.34 16.23 -1.93
N ALA A 84 9.21 16.60 -1.32
CA ALA A 84 8.18 17.43 -1.93
C ALA A 84 8.70 18.80 -2.43
N ILE A 85 9.70 19.36 -1.76
CA ILE A 85 10.29 20.67 -2.08
C ILE A 85 10.82 20.67 -3.51
N ALA A 86 11.48 19.59 -3.93
CA ALA A 86 12.08 19.49 -5.26
C ALA A 86 11.03 19.49 -6.39
N ALA A 87 9.76 19.20 -6.08
CA ALA A 87 8.63 19.26 -7.01
C ALA A 87 7.73 20.50 -6.79
N GLY A 88 8.08 21.40 -5.86
CA GLY A 88 7.21 22.53 -5.49
C GLY A 88 5.88 22.10 -4.85
N VAL A 89 5.85 20.92 -4.21
CA VAL A 89 4.66 20.32 -3.59
C VAL A 89 4.72 20.49 -2.08
N GLU A 90 3.56 20.55 -1.43
CA GLU A 90 3.46 20.53 0.03
C GLU A 90 3.86 19.16 0.57
N GLY A 91 4.84 19.15 1.49
CA GLY A 91 5.27 17.96 2.22
C GLY A 91 4.84 18.05 3.68
N ARG A 92 4.23 16.98 4.21
CA ARG A 92 3.85 16.85 5.63
C ARG A 92 4.51 15.60 6.21
N GLN A 93 5.12 15.71 7.38
CA GLN A 93 5.53 14.54 8.16
C GLN A 93 4.57 14.41 9.35
N ILE A 94 4.06 13.21 9.57
CA ILE A 94 3.10 12.90 10.63
C ILE A 94 3.51 11.64 11.40
N ASP A 95 2.97 11.51 12.60
CA ASP A 95 2.99 10.25 13.35
C ASP A 95 2.05 9.24 12.68
N GLY A 96 2.62 8.24 12.01
CA GLY A 96 1.89 7.19 11.31
C GLY A 96 1.23 6.16 12.24
N ASN A 97 1.60 6.16 13.53
CA ASN A 97 0.96 5.32 14.56
C ASN A 97 -0.17 6.06 15.29
N ASP A 98 -0.44 7.33 14.94
CA ASP A 98 -1.63 8.05 15.40
C ASP A 98 -2.69 8.07 14.29
N VAL A 99 -3.66 7.16 14.39
CA VAL A 99 -4.76 7.05 13.40
C VAL A 99 -5.58 8.34 13.27
N ILE A 100 -5.68 9.14 14.32
CA ILE A 100 -6.40 10.42 14.29
C ILE A 100 -5.58 11.43 13.48
N ALA A 101 -4.27 11.51 13.71
CA ALA A 101 -3.37 12.37 12.94
C ALA A 101 -3.32 11.96 11.45
N VAL A 102 -3.23 10.66 11.16
CA VAL A 102 -3.26 10.12 9.79
C VAL A 102 -4.56 10.49 9.09
N ARG A 103 -5.71 10.27 9.76
CA ARG A 103 -7.01 10.62 9.21
C ARG A 103 -7.11 12.12 8.91
N HIS A 104 -6.78 12.96 9.89
CA HIS A 104 -6.87 14.41 9.76
C HIS A 104 -5.98 14.95 8.62
N ALA A 105 -4.70 14.58 8.60
CA ALA A 105 -3.78 15.03 7.56
C ALA A 105 -4.18 14.55 6.16
N THR A 106 -4.71 13.33 6.05
CA THR A 106 -5.18 12.77 4.78
C THR A 106 -6.46 13.46 4.31
N GLU A 107 -7.41 13.74 5.21
CA GLU A 107 -8.65 14.45 4.88
C GLU A 107 -8.36 15.87 4.37
N GLU A 108 -7.46 16.61 5.02
CA GLU A 108 -7.05 17.94 4.55
C GLU A 108 -6.36 17.89 3.19
N ALA A 109 -5.44 16.95 2.99
CA ALA A 109 -4.76 16.76 1.72
C ALA A 109 -5.74 16.39 0.58
N LEU A 110 -6.72 15.54 0.87
CA LEU A 110 -7.77 15.17 -0.08
C LEU A 110 -8.69 16.34 -0.40
N ALA A 111 -9.09 17.13 0.59
CA ALA A 111 -9.90 18.33 0.39
C ALA A 111 -9.18 19.34 -0.51
N LYS A 112 -7.90 19.62 -0.22
CA LYS A 112 -7.01 20.46 -1.05
C LYS A 112 -6.91 19.93 -2.49
N ALA A 113 -6.64 18.64 -2.65
CA ALA A 113 -6.51 18.00 -3.96
C ALA A 113 -7.80 18.13 -4.79
N ARG A 114 -8.96 17.81 -4.19
CA ARG A 114 -10.28 17.92 -4.85
C ARG A 114 -10.67 19.36 -5.17
N ALA A 115 -10.20 20.33 -4.39
CA ALA A 115 -10.38 21.76 -4.66
C ALA A 115 -9.46 22.29 -5.79
N GLY A 116 -8.66 21.42 -6.43
CA GLY A 116 -7.76 21.82 -7.53
C GLY A 116 -6.50 22.56 -7.06
N GLN A 117 -6.20 22.54 -5.76
CA GLN A 117 -5.05 23.21 -5.16
C GLN A 117 -3.76 22.37 -5.25
N GLY A 118 -3.79 21.27 -6.03
CA GLY A 118 -2.64 20.43 -6.31
C GLY A 118 -2.39 19.34 -5.27
N PRO A 119 -1.26 18.62 -5.40
CA PRO A 119 -0.98 17.43 -4.61
C PRO A 119 -0.43 17.77 -3.22
N THR A 120 -0.34 16.72 -2.41
CA THR A 120 0.39 16.72 -1.12
C THR A 120 1.17 15.41 -0.99
N LEU A 121 2.40 15.50 -0.50
CA LEU A 121 3.20 14.35 -0.05
C LEU A 121 3.09 14.24 1.48
N ILE A 122 2.61 13.12 1.98
CA ILE A 122 2.54 12.81 3.41
C ILE A 122 3.57 11.73 3.71
N GLU A 123 4.46 11.96 4.65
CA GLU A 123 5.31 10.93 5.26
C GLU A 123 4.69 10.53 6.60
N ALA A 124 4.18 9.30 6.67
CA ALA A 124 3.69 8.69 7.90
C ALA A 124 4.82 7.88 8.54
N LEU A 125 5.33 8.36 9.68
CA LEU A 125 6.38 7.68 10.43
C LEU A 125 5.79 6.50 11.21
N THR A 126 6.32 5.30 10.98
CA THR A 126 5.95 4.10 11.72
C THR A 126 7.16 3.18 11.82
N TYR A 127 6.95 1.94 12.28
CA TYR A 127 7.97 0.91 12.37
C TYR A 127 7.42 -0.44 11.94
N ARG A 128 8.14 -1.18 11.08
CA ARG A 128 7.74 -2.53 10.67
C ARG A 128 8.03 -3.52 11.81
N LEU A 129 7.01 -3.91 12.58
CA LEU A 129 7.19 -4.80 13.74
C LEU A 129 7.50 -6.26 13.37
N GLY A 130 7.01 -6.73 12.20
CA GLY A 130 7.32 -8.05 11.65
C GLY A 130 8.41 -8.05 10.58
N ASP A 131 8.68 -9.21 9.99
CA ASP A 131 9.60 -9.37 8.86
C ASP A 131 9.11 -8.64 7.60
N HIS A 132 9.96 -8.53 6.57
CA HIS A 132 9.56 -7.89 5.31
C HIS A 132 8.47 -8.69 4.59
N THR A 133 8.66 -10.01 4.54
CA THR A 133 7.75 -11.01 3.98
C THR A 133 7.97 -12.33 4.70
N THR A 134 7.17 -13.35 4.40
CA THR A 134 7.35 -14.71 4.93
C THR A 134 8.65 -15.39 4.49
N ALA A 135 9.35 -14.86 3.48
CA ALA A 135 10.63 -15.37 2.99
C ALA A 135 11.84 -14.60 3.56
N ASP A 136 11.61 -13.61 4.42
CA ASP A 136 12.64 -12.78 5.03
C ASP A 136 12.90 -13.20 6.48
N ASP A 137 14.11 -12.96 6.95
CA ASP A 137 14.51 -13.13 8.36
C ASP A 137 15.14 -11.83 8.83
N ALA A 138 14.36 -11.02 9.52
CA ALA A 138 14.80 -9.70 9.90
C ALA A 138 15.72 -9.67 11.12
N THR A 139 15.88 -10.80 11.82
CA THR A 139 16.83 -10.91 12.94
C THR A 139 18.28 -10.74 12.47
N ARG A 140 18.52 -10.94 11.16
CA ARG A 140 19.84 -10.80 10.52
C ARG A 140 20.33 -9.35 10.39
N TYR A 141 19.44 -8.37 10.47
CA TYR A 141 19.78 -6.97 10.21
C TYR A 141 19.06 -5.97 11.12
N ARG A 142 18.20 -6.42 12.05
CA ARG A 142 17.55 -5.57 13.04
C ARG A 142 17.83 -6.07 14.45
N ASP A 143 18.16 -5.14 15.32
CA ASP A 143 18.33 -5.39 16.74
C ASP A 143 16.99 -5.72 17.41
N ALA A 144 16.97 -6.80 18.19
CA ALA A 144 15.76 -7.32 18.82
C ALA A 144 15.25 -6.41 19.95
N GLU A 145 16.14 -5.71 20.67
CA GLU A 145 15.73 -4.73 21.69
C GLU A 145 15.06 -3.51 21.06
N THR A 146 15.60 -3.05 19.92
CA THR A 146 14.98 -1.98 19.13
C THR A 146 13.57 -2.37 18.73
N VAL A 147 13.35 -3.57 18.19
CA VAL A 147 12.01 -4.04 17.81
C VAL A 147 11.09 -4.16 19.03
N ARG A 148 11.55 -4.73 20.14
CA ARG A 148 10.79 -4.78 21.41
C ARG A 148 10.36 -3.40 21.87
N GLY A 149 11.26 -2.43 21.83
CA GLY A 149 10.97 -1.05 22.17
C GLY A 149 9.92 -0.41 21.25
N GLN A 150 9.83 -0.81 19.98
CA GLN A 150 8.86 -0.25 19.04
C GLN A 150 7.42 -0.72 19.28
N TRP A 151 7.23 -1.88 19.91
CA TRP A 151 5.89 -2.38 20.26
C TRP A 151 5.12 -1.45 21.20
N GLN A 152 5.79 -0.63 22.01
CA GLN A 152 5.11 0.34 22.87
C GLN A 152 4.41 1.48 22.10
N TYR A 153 4.80 1.69 20.84
CA TYR A 153 4.28 2.76 19.98
C TYR A 153 3.27 2.28 18.96
N GLU A 154 2.89 1.01 18.97
CA GLU A 154 1.97 0.44 17.99
C GLU A 154 0.56 1.11 18.07
N PRO A 155 -0.12 1.28 16.91
CA PRO A 155 -1.30 2.14 16.82
C PRO A 155 -2.57 1.60 17.52
N ILE A 156 -2.71 0.28 17.67
CA ILE A 156 -3.92 -0.37 18.19
C ILE A 156 -4.06 -0.09 19.68
N ALA A 157 -3.07 -0.41 20.50
CA ALA A 157 -3.10 -0.14 21.93
C ALA A 157 -3.20 1.36 22.20
N ARG A 158 -2.55 2.20 21.40
CA ARG A 158 -2.68 3.66 21.51
C ARG A 158 -4.12 4.12 21.35
N LEU A 159 -4.80 3.70 20.28
CA LEU A 159 -6.20 4.05 20.04
C LEU A 159 -7.11 3.45 21.13
N ARG A 160 -6.92 2.16 21.45
CA ARG A 160 -7.68 1.46 22.50
C ARG A 160 -7.63 2.22 23.83
N ASN A 161 -6.42 2.60 24.27
CA ASN A 161 -6.23 3.34 25.51
C ASN A 161 -6.83 4.77 25.45
N CYS A 162 -6.84 5.40 24.27
CA CYS A 162 -7.51 6.69 24.07
C CYS A 162 -9.04 6.55 24.25
N LEU A 163 -9.65 5.56 23.60
CA LEU A 163 -11.10 5.34 23.65
C LEU A 163 -11.56 4.85 25.02
N ALA A 164 -10.80 3.97 25.67
CA ALA A 164 -11.11 3.49 27.02
C ALA A 164 -11.12 4.62 28.05
N ARG A 165 -10.14 5.54 27.99
CA ARG A 165 -10.11 6.74 28.85
C ARG A 165 -11.30 7.68 28.65
N ARG A 166 -11.98 7.60 27.49
CA ARG A 166 -13.18 8.37 27.18
C ARG A 166 -14.48 7.60 27.48
N GLY A 167 -14.39 6.39 28.03
CA GLY A 167 -15.55 5.52 28.25
C GLY A 167 -16.21 5.00 26.96
N ALA A 168 -15.56 5.19 25.80
CA ALA A 168 -16.09 4.76 24.51
C ALA A 168 -15.76 3.29 24.20
N TRP A 169 -14.76 2.72 24.87
CA TRP A 169 -14.28 1.37 24.65
C TRP A 169 -14.07 0.62 25.97
N ASP A 170 -14.37 -0.66 25.98
CA ASP A 170 -14.32 -1.54 27.13
C ASP A 170 -13.93 -2.96 26.69
N LYS A 171 -13.73 -3.86 27.66
CA LYS A 171 -13.30 -5.23 27.41
C LYS A 171 -14.33 -6.03 26.61
N ASP A 172 -15.62 -5.82 26.87
CA ASP A 172 -16.69 -6.57 26.19
C ASP A 172 -16.75 -6.22 24.70
N LYS A 173 -16.59 -4.93 24.35
CA LYS A 173 -16.47 -4.48 22.96
C LYS A 173 -15.20 -5.00 22.29
N GLU A 174 -14.07 -4.99 22.98
CA GLU A 174 -12.81 -5.54 22.47
C GLU A 174 -12.97 -7.02 22.10
N GLU A 175 -13.48 -7.84 23.02
CA GLU A 175 -13.67 -9.27 22.80
C GLU A 175 -14.72 -9.55 21.72
N ALA A 176 -15.79 -8.74 21.65
CA ALA A 176 -16.78 -8.85 20.59
C ALA A 176 -16.17 -8.56 19.21
N LEU A 177 -15.40 -7.49 19.07
CA LEU A 177 -14.72 -7.15 17.81
C LEU A 177 -13.69 -8.21 17.41
N GLN A 178 -12.94 -8.75 18.38
CA GLN A 178 -11.97 -9.82 18.09
C GLN A 178 -12.66 -11.09 17.57
N ARG A 179 -13.79 -11.49 18.16
CA ARG A 179 -14.59 -12.62 17.66
C ARG A 179 -15.11 -12.35 16.25
N GLU A 180 -15.69 -11.18 16.02
CA GLU A 180 -16.20 -10.77 14.71
C GLU A 180 -15.10 -10.81 13.64
N CYS A 181 -13.93 -10.22 13.92
CA CYS A 181 -12.79 -10.25 13.02
C CYS A 181 -12.31 -11.68 12.72
N ALA A 182 -12.24 -12.54 13.75
CA ALA A 182 -11.83 -13.94 13.56
C ALA A 182 -12.83 -14.72 12.68
N GLU A 183 -14.13 -14.52 12.89
CA GLU A 183 -15.17 -15.13 12.05
C GLU A 183 -15.10 -14.65 10.60
N GLN A 184 -14.88 -13.34 10.39
CA GLN A 184 -14.73 -12.78 9.05
C GLN A 184 -13.50 -13.34 8.32
N VAL A 185 -12.36 -13.44 9.01
CA VAL A 185 -11.13 -14.01 8.44
C VAL A 185 -11.30 -15.48 8.10
N ASN A 186 -11.85 -16.28 9.02
CA ASN A 186 -12.07 -17.71 8.77
C ASN A 186 -13.00 -17.94 7.58
N ARG A 187 -14.10 -17.17 7.49
CA ARG A 187 -15.01 -17.24 6.34
C ARG A 187 -14.31 -16.87 5.04
N ALA A 188 -13.51 -15.81 5.02
CA ALA A 188 -12.77 -15.42 3.81
C ALA A 188 -11.76 -16.49 3.36
N VAL A 189 -11.14 -17.20 4.32
CA VAL A 189 -10.26 -18.34 4.04
C VAL A 189 -11.05 -19.52 3.47
N ASP A 190 -12.18 -19.88 4.09
CA ASP A 190 -13.04 -20.96 3.62
C ASP A 190 -13.59 -20.66 2.21
N ASP A 191 -14.05 -19.43 1.97
CA ASP A 191 -14.52 -18.98 0.67
C ASP A 191 -13.42 -19.08 -0.40
N TYR A 192 -12.17 -18.69 -0.07
CA TYR A 192 -11.02 -18.82 -0.98
C TYR A 192 -10.68 -20.28 -1.26
N LEU A 193 -10.63 -21.14 -0.24
CA LEU A 193 -10.32 -22.56 -0.40
C LEU A 193 -11.42 -23.32 -1.16
N ALA A 194 -12.65 -22.82 -1.14
CA ALA A 194 -13.75 -23.34 -1.92
C ALA A 194 -13.72 -22.89 -3.41
N VAL A 195 -12.88 -21.91 -3.78
CA VAL A 195 -12.72 -21.51 -5.19
C VAL A 195 -12.09 -22.67 -5.96
N PRO A 196 -12.78 -23.23 -6.98
CA PRO A 196 -12.19 -24.29 -7.78
C PRO A 196 -10.95 -23.77 -8.52
N PRO A 197 -9.90 -24.60 -8.68
CA PRO A 197 -8.72 -24.20 -9.41
C PRO A 197 -9.09 -23.78 -10.83
N HIS A 198 -8.49 -22.69 -11.29
CA HIS A 198 -8.69 -22.25 -12.66
C HIS A 198 -8.12 -23.26 -13.66
N GLY A 199 -8.86 -23.49 -14.75
CA GLY A 199 -8.38 -24.32 -15.86
C GLY A 199 -7.19 -23.69 -16.60
N PRO A 200 -6.56 -24.44 -17.53
CA PRO A 200 -5.39 -23.99 -18.28
C PRO A 200 -5.65 -22.73 -19.12
N ASP A 201 -6.91 -22.41 -19.40
CA ASP A 201 -7.34 -21.23 -20.14
C ASP A 201 -7.10 -19.91 -19.41
N ALA A 202 -7.04 -19.91 -18.08
CA ALA A 202 -7.03 -18.68 -17.29
C ALA A 202 -5.81 -17.80 -17.52
N MET A 203 -4.67 -18.38 -17.92
CA MET A 203 -3.47 -17.60 -18.29
C MET A 203 -3.65 -16.79 -19.59
N PHE A 204 -4.66 -17.11 -20.40
CA PHE A 204 -4.95 -16.45 -21.68
C PHE A 204 -6.14 -15.50 -21.59
N ASP A 205 -7.17 -15.82 -20.79
CA ASP A 205 -8.46 -15.12 -20.78
C ASP A 205 -8.38 -13.63 -20.43
N TYR A 206 -7.37 -13.23 -19.66
CA TYR A 206 -7.22 -11.85 -19.17
C TYR A 206 -5.95 -11.15 -19.66
N LEU A 207 -5.22 -11.78 -20.59
CA LEU A 207 -3.97 -11.21 -21.12
C LEU A 207 -4.24 -10.08 -22.12
N TYR A 208 -5.33 -10.20 -22.90
CA TYR A 208 -5.78 -9.22 -23.88
C TYR A 208 -7.31 -9.12 -23.87
N ALA A 209 -7.87 -8.01 -24.37
CA ALA A 209 -9.32 -7.87 -24.54
C ALA A 209 -9.90 -8.88 -25.55
N THR A 210 -9.11 -9.28 -26.54
CA THR A 210 -9.42 -10.37 -27.47
C THR A 210 -8.14 -11.16 -27.67
N LEU A 211 -8.22 -12.49 -27.59
CA LEU A 211 -7.05 -13.34 -27.74
C LEU A 211 -6.45 -13.15 -29.14
N PRO A 212 -5.18 -12.75 -29.27
CA PRO A 212 -4.54 -12.65 -30.57
C PRO A 212 -4.48 -14.03 -31.24
N PRO A 213 -4.69 -14.15 -32.57
CA PRO A 213 -4.65 -15.43 -33.28
C PRO A 213 -3.36 -16.24 -33.03
N ALA A 214 -2.23 -15.55 -32.87
CA ALA A 214 -0.94 -16.18 -32.58
C ALA A 214 -0.88 -16.93 -31.22
N LEU A 215 -1.81 -16.68 -30.29
CA LEU A 215 -1.90 -17.37 -29.00
C LEU A 215 -2.94 -18.49 -28.99
N GLU A 216 -3.74 -18.66 -30.04
CA GLU A 216 -4.77 -19.70 -30.11
C GLU A 216 -4.16 -21.10 -30.07
N GLU A 217 -3.06 -21.32 -30.81
CA GLU A 217 -2.35 -22.60 -30.81
C GLU A 217 -1.74 -22.90 -29.42
N GLN A 218 -1.18 -21.88 -28.75
CA GLN A 218 -0.64 -22.03 -27.39
C GLN A 218 -1.73 -22.38 -26.38
N ARG A 219 -2.92 -21.77 -26.52
CA ARG A 219 -4.09 -22.09 -25.69
C ARG A 219 -4.58 -23.51 -25.94
N ALA A 220 -4.67 -23.93 -27.20
CA ALA A 220 -5.01 -25.30 -27.56
C ALA A 220 -3.99 -26.31 -27.01
N MET A 221 -2.70 -25.97 -27.07
CA MET A 221 -1.61 -26.76 -26.50
C MET A 221 -1.74 -26.88 -24.97
N ALA A 222 -1.98 -25.77 -24.27
CA ALA A 222 -2.18 -25.75 -22.82
C ALA A 222 -3.36 -26.64 -22.40
N ARG A 223 -4.48 -26.62 -23.15
CA ARG A 223 -5.61 -27.53 -22.93
C ARG A 223 -5.24 -28.99 -23.17
N ARG A 224 -4.50 -29.29 -24.25
CA ARG A 224 -4.10 -30.65 -24.63
C ARG A 224 -3.19 -31.30 -23.60
N PHE A 225 -2.28 -30.54 -23.00
CA PHE A 225 -1.28 -31.04 -22.04
C PHE A 225 -1.59 -30.71 -20.57
N ALA A 226 -2.75 -30.11 -20.30
CA ALA A 226 -3.21 -29.92 -18.93
C ALA A 226 -3.42 -31.29 -18.26
N PRO A 227 -3.03 -31.46 -16.99
CA PRO A 227 -3.35 -32.65 -16.22
C PRO A 227 -4.86 -32.87 -16.22
N ARG A 228 -5.31 -34.12 -16.39
CA ARG A 228 -6.73 -34.45 -16.22
C ARG A 228 -7.09 -34.26 -14.74
N ALA A 229 -8.29 -33.77 -14.47
CA ALA A 229 -8.77 -33.60 -13.10
C ALA A 229 -8.67 -34.95 -12.36
N GLY A 230 -7.82 -35.01 -11.32
CA GLY A 230 -7.56 -36.21 -10.51
C GLY A 230 -6.21 -36.90 -10.75
N GLU A 231 -5.44 -36.53 -11.77
CA GLU A 231 -4.09 -37.06 -11.98
C GLU A 231 -3.05 -36.16 -11.29
N THR A 232 -2.68 -36.49 -10.05
CA THR A 232 -1.48 -35.90 -9.41
C THR A 232 -0.25 -36.40 -10.15
N ARG A 233 0.62 -35.48 -10.59
CA ARG A 233 1.95 -35.81 -11.13
C ARG A 233 2.74 -36.49 -10.01
N GLY A 234 3.00 -37.79 -10.16
CA GLY A 234 3.95 -38.55 -9.33
C GLY A 234 5.39 -38.18 -9.62
#